data_AF-A0A6V7IXI1-F1
#
_entry.id   AF-A0A6V7IXI1-F1
#
_cell.length_a   1.000
_cell.length_b   1.000
_cell.length_c   1.000
_cell.angle_alpha   90.00
_cell.angle_beta   90.00
_cell.angle_gamma   90.00
#
_symmetry.space_group_name_H-M   'P 1'
#
loop_
_entity.id
_entity.type
_entity.pdbx_description
1 polymer ?
#
loop_
_entity_poly.entity_id
_entity_poly.type
_entity_poly.pdbx_seq_one_letter_code
_entity_poly.pdbx_strand_id
1 'polypeptide(L)'
;GHQVDMISHFPAKKPVNNWRDISLAGTFPIAVNNISLEETKLFSGLSMGYFLENTGTQVCDLLGTPQLQDFLKTPKGTYDVIIVE
;
A
#
# COMPACT_ATOMS: atom_id res chain seq x y z
N GLY A 1 10.53 13.77 -20.39
CA GLY A 1 10.63 13.09 -19.08
C GLY A 1 9.44 12.17 -18.93
N HIS A 2 9.56 11.08 -18.18
CA HIS A 2 8.42 10.20 -17.90
C HIS A 2 7.51 10.82 -16.83
N GLN A 3 6.21 10.58 -16.94
CA GLN A 3 5.26 10.86 -15.88
C GLN A 3 5.18 9.62 -14.98
N VAL A 4 5.33 9.82 -13.67
CA VAL A 4 5.34 8.73 -12.70
C VAL A 4 4.21 8.95 -11.70
N ASP A 5 3.35 7.94 -11.58
CA ASP A 5 2.39 7.85 -10.49
C ASP A 5 2.97 6.89 -9.44
N MET A 6 3.18 7.37 -8.22
CA MET A 6 3.60 6.54 -7.10
C MET A 6 2.43 6.33 -6.16
N ILE A 7 2.07 5.06 -5.93
CA ILE A 7 1.05 4.67 -4.96
C ILE A 7 1.78 4.13 -3.73
N SER A 8 1.66 4.80 -2.58
CA SER A 8 2.42 4.43 -1.38
C SER A 8 1.78 4.89 -0.08
N HIS A 9 2.02 4.17 1.02
CA HIS A 9 1.70 4.64 2.37
C HIS A 9 2.59 5.80 2.84
N PHE A 10 3.70 6.05 2.15
CA PHE A 10 4.69 7.06 2.52
C PHE A 10 4.78 8.15 1.44
N PRO A 11 3.91 9.17 1.50
CA PRO A 11 3.92 10.24 0.50
C PRO A 11 5.23 11.04 0.56
N ALA A 12 5.66 11.54 -0.60
CA ALA A 12 6.86 12.33 -0.78
C ALA A 12 6.79 13.62 0.04
N LYS A 13 7.84 13.89 0.82
CA LYS A 13 7.95 15.10 1.65
C LYS A 13 8.15 16.39 0.85
N LYS A 14 8.61 16.26 -0.39
CA LYS A 14 8.85 17.38 -1.31
C LYS A 14 8.29 17.03 -2.68
N PRO A 15 7.69 18.00 -3.38
CA PRO A 15 7.21 17.78 -4.74
C PRO A 15 8.38 17.48 -5.68
N VAL A 16 8.20 16.47 -6.53
CA VAL A 16 9.14 16.10 -7.59
C VAL A 16 8.46 16.39 -8.93
N ASN A 17 9.23 16.87 -9.91
CA ASN A 17 8.65 17.21 -11.21
C ASN A 17 8.21 15.96 -11.98
N ASN A 18 7.07 16.02 -12.68
CA ASN A 18 6.42 14.89 -13.37
C ASN A 18 6.11 13.68 -12.46
N TRP A 19 5.86 13.95 -11.18
CA TRP A 19 5.56 12.93 -10.17
C TRP A 19 4.22 13.22 -9.51
N ARG A 20 3.29 12.28 -9.61
CA ARG A 20 2.03 12.32 -8.88
C ARG A 20 2.10 11.30 -7.74
N ASP A 21 1.94 11.80 -6.53
CA ASP A 21 1.88 10.96 -5.34
C ASP A 21 0.43 10.61 -5.01
N ILE A 22 0.11 9.32 -5.04
CA ILE A 22 -1.19 8.76 -4.69
C ILE A 22 -1.04 8.11 -3.33
N SER A 23 -1.35 8.88 -2.29
CA SER A 23 -1.11 8.44 -0.91
C SER A 23 -2.14 7.44 -0.41
N LEU A 24 -1.65 6.33 0.15
CA LEU A 24 -2.38 5.36 0.96
C LEU A 24 -2.19 5.61 2.47
N ALA A 25 -1.65 6.76 2.86
CA ALA A 25 -1.42 7.06 4.27
C ALA A 25 -2.76 7.04 5.03
N GLY A 26 -2.81 6.25 6.11
CA GLY A 26 -4.01 6.11 6.94
C GLY A 26 -5.13 5.22 6.38
N THR A 27 -4.97 4.64 5.18
CA THR A 27 -5.96 3.69 4.64
C THR A 27 -5.77 2.27 5.16
N PHE A 28 -4.59 1.96 5.69
CA PHE A 28 -4.23 0.65 6.23
C PHE A 28 -3.34 0.82 7.47
N PRO A 29 -3.49 -0.02 8.50
CA PRO A 29 -2.58 -0.03 9.65
C PRO A 29 -1.16 -0.39 9.20
N ILE A 30 -0.24 0.57 9.25
CA ILE A 30 1.17 0.33 8.94
C ILE A 30 1.94 -0.10 10.19
N ALA A 31 2.57 -1.26 10.14
CA ALA A 31 3.40 -1.79 11.22
C ALA A 31 4.82 -1.18 11.19
N VAL A 32 4.93 0.15 11.18
CA VAL A 32 6.22 0.87 11.15
C VAL A 32 6.32 1.78 12.36
N ASN A 33 7.31 1.51 13.23
CA ASN A 33 7.61 2.28 14.44
C ASN A 33 6.47 2.40 15.47
N ASN A 34 5.37 1.67 15.28
CA ASN A 34 4.20 1.69 16.16
C ASN A 34 3.67 0.27 16.38
N ILE A 35 4.56 -0.63 16.83
CA ILE A 35 4.21 -1.99 17.25
C ILE A 35 4.36 -2.04 18.76
N SER A 36 3.27 -2.34 19.46
CA SER A 36 3.25 -2.57 20.89
C SER A 36 3.89 -3.90 21.26
N LEU A 37 4.34 -4.03 22.51
CA LEU A 37 4.95 -5.25 23.01
C LEU A 37 3.97 -6.45 22.96
N GLU A 38 2.67 -6.22 23.09
CA GLU A 38 1.63 -7.25 22.91
C GLU A 38 1.51 -7.69 21.45
N GLU A 39 1.56 -6.75 20.50
CA GLU A 39 1.55 -7.08 19.06
C GLU A 39 2.80 -7.87 18.65
N THR A 40 3.96 -7.66 19.30
CA THR A 40 5.15 -8.49 19.04
C THR A 40 4.95 -9.96 19.40
N LYS A 41 4.08 -10.27 20.37
CA LYS A 41 3.78 -11.66 20.74
C LYS A 41 3.02 -12.38 19.64
N LEU A 42 2.18 -11.67 18.87
CA LEU A 42 1.52 -12.24 17.69
C LEU A 42 2.58 -12.84 16.78
N PHE A 43 3.66 -12.10 16.46
CA PHE A 43 4.74 -12.56 15.59
C PHE A 43 5.60 -13.70 16.14
N SER A 44 5.67 -13.86 17.47
CA SER A 44 6.56 -14.83 18.14
C SER A 44 6.12 -16.31 18.05
N GLY A 45 5.00 -16.59 17.40
CA GLY A 45 4.48 -17.95 17.20
C GLY A 45 3.68 -18.16 15.91
N LEU A 46 3.73 -17.24 14.94
CA LEU A 46 2.90 -17.32 13.73
C LEU A 46 3.31 -18.48 12.84
N SER A 47 2.34 -19.37 12.57
CA SER A 47 2.32 -20.02 11.27
C SER A 47 1.97 -18.96 10.22
N MET A 48 2.56 -19.07 9.03
CA MET A 48 2.21 -18.21 7.89
C MET A 48 0.69 -18.21 7.62
N GLY A 49 -0.01 -19.31 7.96
CA GLY A 49 -1.46 -19.41 7.85
C GLY A 49 -2.21 -18.41 8.73
N TYR A 50 -1.86 -18.26 10.01
CA TYR A 50 -2.51 -17.28 10.89
C TYR A 50 -2.24 -15.84 10.43
N PHE A 51 -1.02 -15.57 9.94
CA PHE A 51 -0.70 -14.25 9.38
C PHE A 51 -1.58 -13.92 8.17
N LEU A 52 -1.72 -14.86 7.23
CA LEU A 52 -2.56 -14.70 6.05
C LEU A 52 -4.05 -14.60 6.39
N GLU A 53 -4.53 -15.33 7.40
CA GLU A 53 -5.93 -15.25 7.84
C GLU A 53 -6.26 -13.87 8.41
N ASN A 54 -5.34 -13.27 9.17
CA ASN A 54 -5.60 -11.99 9.86
C ASN A 54 -5.28 -10.77 8.99
N THR A 55 -4.32 -10.86 8.07
CA THR A 55 -3.88 -9.72 7.24
C THR A 55 -4.29 -9.84 5.77
N GLY A 56 -4.53 -11.06 5.27
CA GLY A 56 -4.78 -11.31 3.85
C GLY A 56 -6.11 -10.74 3.36
N THR A 57 -7.18 -10.82 4.17
CA THR A 57 -8.48 -10.23 3.82
C THR A 57 -8.45 -8.70 3.85
N GLN A 58 -7.64 -8.11 4.72
CA GLN A 58 -7.51 -6.65 4.82
C GLN A 58 -6.89 -6.05 3.55
N VAL A 59 -6.11 -6.82 2.78
CA VAL A 59 -5.63 -6.40 1.46
C VAL A 59 -6.80 -6.19 0.49
N CYS A 60 -7.86 -6.99 0.58
CA CYS A 60 -9.06 -6.79 -0.24
C CYS A 60 -9.73 -5.45 0.09
N ASP A 61 -9.81 -5.09 1.36
CA ASP A 61 -10.35 -3.79 1.80
C ASP A 61 -9.47 -2.63 1.27
N LEU A 62 -8.15 -2.80 1.31
CA LEU A 62 -7.20 -1.83 0.74
C LEU A 62 -7.42 -1.65 -0.77
N LEU A 63 -7.54 -2.75 -1.53
CA LEU A 63 -7.85 -2.71 -2.96
C LEU A 63 -9.21 -2.04 -3.27
N GLY A 64 -10.14 -2.04 -2.31
CA GLY A 64 -11.43 -1.36 -2.40
C GLY A 64 -11.36 0.17 -2.20
N THR A 65 -10.22 0.72 -1.75
CA THR A 65 -10.08 2.17 -1.52
C THR A 65 -10.23 2.98 -2.81
N PRO A 66 -10.76 4.22 -2.75
CA PRO A 66 -10.91 5.07 -3.94
C PRO A 66 -9.60 5.27 -4.70
N GLN A 67 -8.48 5.42 -4.00
CA GLN A 67 -7.15 5.60 -4.59
C GLN A 67 -6.75 4.43 -5.49
N LEU A 68 -6.93 3.20 -5.00
CA LEU A 68 -6.61 2.00 -5.78
C LEU A 68 -7.68 1.71 -6.83
N GLN A 69 -8.95 1.99 -6.55
CA GLN A 69 -10.01 1.85 -7.55
C GLN A 69 -9.85 2.80 -8.73
N ASP A 70 -9.46 4.06 -8.49
CA ASP A 70 -9.18 5.03 -9.55
C ASP A 70 -7.99 4.59 -10.40
N PHE A 71 -6.92 4.09 -9.77
CA PHE A 71 -5.78 3.50 -10.47
C PHE A 71 -6.20 2.27 -11.31
N LEU A 72 -6.88 1.30 -10.71
CA LEU A 72 -7.27 0.04 -11.35
C LEU A 72 -8.25 0.24 -12.52
N LYS A 73 -9.06 1.30 -12.49
CA LYS A 73 -10.00 1.67 -13.56
C LYS A 73 -9.36 2.52 -14.66
N THR A 74 -8.08 2.84 -14.54
CA THR A 74 -7.36 3.59 -15.58
C THR A 74 -7.39 2.79 -16.89
N PRO A 75 -7.61 3.46 -18.05
CA PRO A 75 -7.64 2.78 -19.34
C PRO A 75 -6.37 1.95 -19.60
N LYS A 76 -6.54 0.81 -20.29
CA LYS A 76 -5.40 -0.01 -20.72
C LYS A 76 -4.51 0.81 -21.66
N GLY A 77 -3.19 0.73 -21.45
CA GLY A 77 -2.20 1.47 -22.23
C GLY A 77 -1.84 2.84 -21.66
N THR A 78 -2.38 3.24 -20.50
CA THR A 78 -1.96 4.48 -19.82
C THR A 78 -0.56 4.37 -19.19
N TYR A 79 -0.18 3.18 -18.71
CA TYR A 79 1.15 2.93 -18.14
C TYR A 79 1.95 2.02 -19.07
N ASP A 80 3.16 2.47 -19.43
CA ASP A 80 4.12 1.66 -20.18
C ASP A 80 4.76 0.58 -19.28
N VAL A 81 4.93 0.89 -17.99
CA VAL A 81 5.58 0.03 -17.00
C VAL A 81 4.86 0.16 -15.66
N ILE A 82 4.62 -0.97 -14.99
CA ILE A 82 4.13 -1.04 -13.62
C ILE A 82 5.14 -1.87 -12.81
N ILE A 83 5.57 -1.35 -11.67
CA ILE A 83 6.49 -2.02 -10.73
C ILE A 83 5.75 -2.19 -9.42
N VAL A 84 5.79 -3.40 -8.86
CA VAL A 84 5.13 -3.77 -7.61
C VAL A 84 6.17 -4.39 -6.68
N GLU A 85 6.08 -4.10 -5.39
CA GLU A 85 6.91 -4.67 -4.31
C GLU A 85 6.24 -5.91 -3.70
#